data_AF-A0A0E2BKA8-F1
#
_entry.id   AF-A0A0E2BKA8-F1
#
_cell.length_a   1.000
_cell.length_b   1.000
_cell.length_c   1.000
_cell.angle_alpha   90.00
_cell.angle_beta   90.00
_cell.angle_gamma   90.00
#
_symmetry.space_group_name_H-M   'P 1'
#
loop_
_entity.id
_entity.type
_entity.pdbx_description
1 polymer ?
#
loop_
_entity_poly.entity_id
_entity_poly.type
_entity_poly.pdbx_seq_one_letter_code
_entity_poly.pdbx_strand_id
1 'polypeptide(L)'
;MNYILEKSNNKVVWINPDPNQLTGVEAWGEFNPSIHEIVYALHYNPQIGDAFRAEIMDGMAQDFEPKAVYNKTTGVERVLFNWDDVIDPEKETEKEPSKDKDGLLLPHQVYTETDGWIVDVIQKRDSLIKLVNSICESKITSGFASTALGASYFYRSDRDDQLNLVGLASLNAPVLYKCTDENGVKEYRNHTANQIKQVLADGAARKTFLLQKCASLKAEIQSIETVDKLDNVNITSGWD
;
A
#
# COMPACT_ATOMS: atom_id res chain seq x y z
N MET A 1 33.73 9.33 36.29
CA MET A 1 32.96 8.82 37.43
C MET A 1 31.51 9.12 37.06
N ASN A 2 30.79 8.12 36.54
CA ASN A 2 29.49 8.32 35.90
C ASN A 2 28.42 7.84 36.87
N TYR A 3 27.71 8.77 37.49
CA TYR A 3 26.63 8.52 38.44
C TYR A 3 25.31 8.60 37.71
N ILE A 4 24.45 7.60 37.81
CA ILE A 4 23.09 7.71 37.27
C ILE A 4 22.14 7.95 38.44
N LEU A 5 21.51 9.13 38.42
CA LEU A 5 20.47 9.52 39.37
C LEU A 5 19.12 9.40 38.67
N GLU A 6 18.58 8.19 38.61
CA GLU A 6 17.24 7.87 39.13
C GLU A 6 16.79 6.47 38.68
N LYS A 7 16.37 5.68 39.67
CA LYS A 7 15.17 4.86 39.52
C LYS A 7 14.29 5.10 40.74
N SER A 8 13.00 4.90 40.53
CA SER A 8 11.80 5.09 41.39
C SER A 8 11.85 4.62 42.86
N ASN A 9 13.01 4.23 43.38
CA ASN A 9 13.29 3.65 44.68
C ASN A 9 14.45 4.34 45.46
N ASN A 10 14.94 5.50 45.02
CA ASN A 10 16.03 6.27 45.65
C ASN A 10 17.39 5.54 45.75
N LYS A 11 17.69 4.57 44.89
CA LYS A 11 19.00 3.91 44.84
C LYS A 11 19.91 4.52 43.76
N VAL A 12 21.19 4.72 44.09
CA VAL A 12 22.23 5.15 43.14
C VAL A 12 22.77 3.91 42.43
N VAL A 13 22.64 3.86 41.11
CA VAL A 13 23.17 2.78 40.27
C VAL A 13 24.57 3.16 39.81
N TRP A 14 25.55 2.31 40.11
CA TRP A 14 26.91 2.43 39.61
C TRP A 14 27.16 1.40 38.51
N ILE A 15 27.62 1.89 37.35
CA ILE A 15 27.95 1.04 36.21
C ILE A 15 29.39 0.56 36.36
N ASN A 16 29.55 -0.75 36.55
CA ASN A 16 30.84 -1.42 36.61
C ASN A 16 31.23 -1.98 35.24
N PRO A 17 32.25 -1.42 34.55
CA PRO A 17 32.80 -2.05 33.36
C PRO A 17 33.97 -3.01 33.66
N ASP A 18 34.34 -3.23 34.94
CA ASP A 18 35.46 -4.11 35.30
C ASP A 18 35.15 -5.58 34.94
N PRO A 19 35.99 -6.23 34.11
CA PRO A 19 35.75 -7.62 33.69
C PRO A 19 35.74 -8.62 34.85
N ASN A 20 36.30 -8.28 36.02
CA ASN A 20 36.25 -9.11 37.23
C ASN A 20 34.92 -8.97 38.00
N GLN A 21 34.00 -8.12 37.53
CA GLN A 21 32.67 -7.92 38.11
C GLN A 21 32.69 -7.67 39.62
N LEU A 22 33.65 -6.85 40.06
CA LEU A 22 33.79 -6.51 41.48
C LEU A 22 32.47 -5.98 42.06
N THR A 23 32.21 -6.28 43.33
CA THR A 23 31.00 -5.83 44.04
C THR A 23 31.35 -5.23 45.40
N GLY A 24 30.36 -4.65 46.07
CA GLY A 24 30.51 -4.15 47.43
C GLY A 24 31.58 -3.07 47.58
N VAL A 25 32.25 -3.07 48.73
CA VAL A 25 33.32 -2.11 49.05
C VAL A 25 34.58 -2.29 48.19
N GLU A 26 34.77 -3.47 47.59
CA GLU A 26 35.90 -3.77 46.70
C GLU A 26 35.75 -3.08 45.34
N ALA A 27 34.51 -2.95 44.86
CA ALA A 27 34.21 -2.15 43.68
C ALA A 27 34.17 -0.65 43.98
N TRP A 28 33.66 -0.29 45.16
CA TRP A 28 33.48 1.10 45.56
C TRP A 28 33.64 1.28 47.07
N GLY A 29 34.71 1.93 47.51
CA GLY A 29 35.03 2.08 48.94
C GLY A 29 33.92 2.68 49.81
N GLU A 30 33.04 3.53 49.25
CA GLU A 30 31.88 4.13 49.95
C GLU A 30 30.56 3.39 49.67
N PHE A 31 30.63 2.13 49.22
CA PHE A 31 29.44 1.34 48.92
C PHE A 31 28.57 1.13 50.16
N ASN A 32 27.31 1.54 50.07
CA ASN A 32 26.29 1.33 51.07
C ASN A 32 25.15 0.53 50.44
N PRO A 33 24.98 -0.77 50.74
CA PRO A 33 23.97 -1.62 50.11
C PRO A 33 22.53 -1.16 50.36
N SER A 34 22.31 -0.28 51.34
CA SER A 34 20.99 0.28 51.64
C SER A 34 20.54 1.29 50.58
N ILE A 35 21.49 1.93 49.89
CA ILE A 35 21.23 3.04 48.95
C ILE A 35 21.96 2.91 47.61
N HIS A 36 22.90 1.97 47.48
CA HIS A 36 23.70 1.76 46.28
C HIS A 36 23.43 0.40 45.65
N GLU A 37 23.46 0.37 44.33
CA GLU A 37 23.38 -0.84 43.51
C GLU A 37 24.53 -0.79 42.50
N ILE A 38 25.24 -1.91 42.36
CA ILE A 38 26.32 -2.06 41.38
C ILE A 38 25.78 -2.94 40.27
N VAL A 39 25.84 -2.45 39.04
CA VAL A 39 25.40 -3.18 37.85
C VAL A 39 26.58 -3.31 36.92
N TYR A 40 26.91 -4.53 36.54
CA TYR A 40 27.92 -4.76 35.51
C TYR A 40 27.35 -4.45 34.13
N ALA A 41 28.05 -3.66 33.33
CA ALA A 41 27.66 -3.38 31.95
C ALA A 41 28.89 -3.10 31.07
N LEU A 42 28.95 -3.75 29.90
CA LEU A 42 30.05 -3.58 28.95
C LEU A 42 29.69 -2.63 27.80
N HIS A 43 28.44 -2.69 27.32
CA HIS A 43 27.97 -1.95 26.14
C HIS A 43 26.88 -0.92 26.46
N TYR A 44 26.65 -0.63 27.75
CA TYR A 44 25.67 0.35 28.20
C TYR A 44 26.29 1.29 29.25
N ASN A 45 26.38 2.58 28.91
CA ASN A 45 27.02 3.60 29.77
C ASN A 45 26.25 4.93 29.72
N PRO A 46 25.11 5.03 30.44
CA PRO A 46 24.37 6.28 30.54
C PRO A 46 25.20 7.36 31.23
N GLN A 47 24.96 8.62 30.85
CA GLN A 47 25.60 9.77 31.45
C GLN A 47 24.88 10.24 32.72
N ILE A 48 25.52 11.14 33.45
CA ILE A 48 24.93 11.73 34.65
C ILE A 48 23.66 12.50 34.28
N GLY A 49 22.54 12.11 34.88
CA GLY A 49 21.22 12.69 34.63
C GLY A 49 20.37 11.91 33.61
N ASP A 50 20.95 10.90 32.94
CA ASP A 50 20.18 10.01 32.07
C ASP A 50 19.34 9.03 32.90
N ALA A 51 18.28 8.50 32.30
CA ALA A 51 17.53 7.41 32.89
C ALA A 51 18.25 6.07 32.66
N PHE A 52 18.40 5.25 33.70
CA PHE A 52 18.85 3.86 33.54
C PHE A 52 17.69 2.99 33.01
N ARG A 53 17.76 2.60 31.74
CA ARG A 53 16.70 1.93 30.98
C ARG A 53 16.92 0.43 30.79
N ALA A 54 18.16 -0.04 30.83
CA ALA A 54 18.45 -1.46 30.61
C ALA A 54 17.80 -2.37 31.67
N GLU A 55 17.41 -3.56 31.23
CA GLU A 55 17.02 -4.64 32.14
C GLU A 55 18.26 -5.16 32.88
N ILE A 56 18.08 -5.54 34.14
CA ILE A 56 19.14 -6.13 34.97
C ILE A 56 18.78 -7.59 35.22
N MET A 57 19.64 -8.51 34.78
CA MET A 57 19.55 -9.93 35.09
C MET A 57 20.85 -10.37 35.76
N ASP A 58 20.74 -11.01 36.94
CA ASP A 58 21.89 -11.47 37.73
C ASP A 58 22.97 -10.39 37.98
N GLY A 59 22.54 -9.13 38.17
CA GLY A 59 23.45 -8.00 38.41
C GLY A 59 24.12 -7.45 37.15
N MET A 60 23.74 -7.91 35.96
CA MET A 60 24.26 -7.44 34.68
C MET A 60 23.18 -6.70 33.88
N ALA A 61 23.53 -5.52 33.37
CA ALA A 61 22.73 -4.81 32.39
C ALA A 61 22.71 -5.60 31.09
N GLN A 62 21.52 -5.87 30.57
CA GLN A 62 21.36 -6.55 29.28
C GLN A 62 21.66 -5.58 28.14
N ASP A 63 22.22 -6.12 27.05
CA ASP A 63 22.43 -5.38 25.82
C ASP A 63 21.09 -5.00 25.18
N PHE A 64 21.09 -3.89 24.43
CA PHE A 64 19.91 -3.50 23.68
C PHE A 64 19.74 -4.39 22.46
N GLU A 65 18.56 -5.00 22.32
CA GLU A 65 18.20 -5.70 21.08
C GLU A 65 17.52 -4.73 20.11
N PRO A 66 18.03 -4.59 18.86
CA PRO A 66 17.41 -3.73 17.87
C PRO A 66 15.94 -4.06 17.64
N LYS A 67 15.10 -3.01 17.62
CA LYS A 67 13.65 -3.17 17.57
C LYS A 67 13.04 -2.37 16.44
N ALA A 68 12.24 -3.02 15.60
CA ALA A 68 11.48 -2.34 14.57
C ALA A 68 10.30 -1.57 15.17
N VAL A 69 10.12 -0.34 14.72
CA VAL A 69 8.94 0.48 14.97
C VAL A 69 8.43 1.05 13.66
N TYR A 70 7.12 1.28 13.59
CA TYR A 70 6.42 1.65 12.37
C TYR A 70 5.67 2.95 12.57
N ASN A 71 5.77 3.85 11.61
CA ASN A 71 4.98 5.06 11.60
C ASN A 71 3.48 4.71 11.45
N LYS A 72 2.64 5.15 12.40
CA LYS A 72 1.18 4.86 12.44
C LYS A 72 0.40 5.39 11.25
N THR A 73 0.94 6.36 10.51
CA THR A 73 0.30 6.94 9.32
C THR A 73 0.76 6.27 8.03
N THR A 74 2.06 6.02 7.88
CA THR A 74 2.64 5.56 6.61
C THR A 74 2.99 4.07 6.59
N GLY A 75 3.10 3.43 7.76
CA GLY A 75 3.59 2.07 7.91
C GLY A 75 5.10 1.91 7.66
N VAL A 76 5.82 3.02 7.46
CA VAL A 76 7.27 3.00 7.23
C VAL A 76 7.99 2.54 8.50
N GLU A 77 8.87 1.56 8.31
CA GLU A 77 9.73 0.99 9.35
C GLU A 77 10.93 1.92 9.64
N ARG A 78 11.28 2.02 10.92
CA ARG A 78 12.64 2.35 11.36
C ARG A 78 13.05 1.40 12.48
N VAL A 79 14.36 1.32 12.73
CA VAL A 79 14.91 0.47 13.78
C VAL A 79 15.43 1.35 14.92
N LEU A 80 15.03 1.02 16.15
CA LEU A 80 15.68 1.49 17.37
C LEU A 80 16.97 0.69 17.52
N PHE A 81 18.11 1.34 17.74
CA PHE A 81 19.42 0.68 17.85
C PHE A 81 20.01 0.73 19.26
N ASN A 82 19.45 1.55 20.14
CA ASN A 82 19.94 1.72 21.50
C ASN A 82 18.81 2.18 22.44
N TRP A 83 19.10 2.23 23.75
CA TRP A 83 18.15 2.62 24.79
C TRP A 83 17.66 4.07 24.72
N ASP A 84 18.38 4.96 24.03
CA ASP A 84 18.01 6.37 23.85
C ASP A 84 17.12 6.57 22.61
N ASP A 85 17.09 5.60 21.69
CA ASP A 85 16.13 5.56 20.60
C ASP A 85 14.76 5.15 21.16
N VAL A 86 13.98 6.13 21.60
CA VAL A 86 12.64 5.90 22.16
C VAL A 86 11.59 5.99 21.05
N ILE A 87 10.54 5.18 21.18
CA ILE A 87 9.34 5.24 20.34
C ILE A 87 8.57 6.54 20.61
N ASP A 88 8.09 7.22 19.58
CA ASP A 88 7.10 8.31 19.72
C ASP A 88 5.70 7.66 19.78
N PRO A 89 5.07 7.52 20.96
CA PRO A 89 3.81 6.79 21.10
C PRO A 89 2.65 7.47 20.35
N GLU A 90 2.75 8.75 20.00
CA GLU A 90 1.73 9.44 19.21
C GLU A 90 1.83 9.08 17.72
N LYS A 91 3.05 8.82 17.23
CA LYS A 91 3.32 8.62 15.79
C LYS A 91 3.73 7.22 15.41
N GLU A 92 4.08 6.36 16.38
CA GLU A 92 4.76 5.10 16.11
C GLU A 92 4.20 3.94 16.95
N THR A 93 4.28 2.75 16.38
CA THR A 93 3.87 1.50 17.00
C THR A 93 4.91 0.41 16.75
N GLU A 94 4.99 -0.57 17.64
CA GLU A 94 5.77 -1.78 17.44
C GLU A 94 5.01 -2.83 16.65
N LYS A 95 3.69 -2.64 16.47
CA LYS A 95 2.86 -3.55 15.69
C LYS A 95 3.20 -3.40 14.20
N GLU A 96 3.69 -4.48 13.61
CA GLU A 96 4.02 -4.53 12.19
C GLU A 96 2.75 -4.42 11.31
N PRO A 97 2.76 -3.63 10.24
CA PRO A 97 1.65 -3.60 9.29
C PRO A 97 1.53 -4.93 8.54
N SER A 98 0.30 -5.27 8.18
CA SER A 98 0.03 -6.55 7.51
C SER A 98 0.71 -6.60 6.14
N LYS A 99 1.26 -7.76 5.80
CA LYS A 99 1.91 -8.04 4.53
C LYS A 99 1.13 -9.10 3.74
N ASP A 100 1.24 -9.07 2.43
CA ASP A 100 0.76 -10.15 1.57
C ASP A 100 1.70 -11.36 1.62
N LYS A 101 1.35 -12.41 0.87
CA LYS A 101 2.12 -13.64 0.74
C LYS A 101 3.54 -13.44 0.18
N ASP A 102 3.78 -12.33 -0.51
CA ASP A 102 5.05 -11.98 -1.15
C ASP A 102 5.88 -11.05 -0.24
N GLY A 103 5.39 -10.74 0.97
CA GLY A 103 6.05 -9.91 1.97
C GLY A 103 5.88 -8.40 1.74
N LEU A 104 5.02 -7.99 0.81
CA LEU A 104 4.74 -6.58 0.54
C LEU A 104 3.64 -6.06 1.46
N LEU A 105 3.72 -4.79 1.86
CA LEU A 105 2.69 -4.17 2.71
C LEU A 105 1.33 -4.18 2.00
N LEU A 106 0.28 -4.61 2.70
CA LEU A 106 -1.07 -4.48 2.18
C LEU A 106 -1.41 -2.99 1.99
N PRO A 107 -1.99 -2.60 0.84
CA PRO A 107 -2.38 -1.22 0.61
C PRO A 107 -3.58 -0.83 1.46
N HIS A 108 -3.79 0.48 1.61
CA HIS A 108 -4.95 1.07 2.30
C HIS A 108 -5.08 0.67 3.78
N GLN A 109 -3.97 0.37 4.45
CA GLN A 109 -3.98 0.09 5.88
C GLN A 109 -3.96 1.37 6.71
N VAL A 110 -4.68 1.36 7.83
CA VAL A 110 -4.68 2.39 8.85
C VAL A 110 -4.43 1.75 10.21
N TYR A 111 -3.72 2.46 11.09
CA TYR A 111 -3.47 1.99 12.45
C TYR A 111 -4.58 2.43 13.40
N THR A 112 -5.09 1.50 14.21
CA THR A 112 -5.98 1.76 15.34
C THR A 112 -5.34 1.27 16.64
N GLU A 113 -5.63 1.95 17.75
CA GLU A 113 -5.08 1.53 19.05
C GLU A 113 -5.63 0.18 19.50
N THR A 114 -6.88 -0.13 19.17
CA THR A 114 -7.56 -1.37 19.54
C THR A 114 -7.06 -2.57 18.74
N ASP A 115 -7.08 -2.47 17.42
CA ASP A 115 -6.91 -3.62 16.52
C ASP A 115 -5.55 -3.61 15.82
N GLY A 116 -4.76 -2.54 15.98
CA GLY A 116 -3.51 -2.36 15.25
C GLY A 116 -3.77 -1.99 13.80
N TRP A 117 -3.03 -2.59 12.87
CA TRP A 117 -3.19 -2.31 11.45
C TRP A 117 -4.41 -3.02 10.87
N ILE A 118 -5.35 -2.24 10.34
CA ILE A 118 -6.54 -2.75 9.64
C ILE A 118 -6.59 -2.16 8.24
N VAL A 119 -7.15 -2.90 7.29
CA VAL A 119 -7.41 -2.37 5.95
C VAL A 119 -8.65 -1.48 5.98
N ASP A 120 -8.49 -0.23 5.56
CA ASP A 120 -9.57 0.74 5.41
C ASP A 120 -10.46 0.32 4.23
N VAL A 121 -11.65 -0.17 4.57
CA VAL A 121 -12.65 -0.63 3.59
C VAL A 121 -13.09 0.49 2.63
N ILE A 122 -13.13 1.75 3.08
CA ILE A 122 -13.55 2.89 2.26
C ILE A 122 -12.46 3.17 1.21
N GLN A 123 -11.21 3.29 1.65
CA GLN A 123 -10.08 3.52 0.72
C GLN A 123 -9.93 2.37 -0.29
N LYS A 124 -10.07 1.12 0.16
CA LYS A 124 -10.03 -0.05 -0.71
C LYS A 124 -11.16 -0.03 -1.75
N ARG A 125 -12.39 0.26 -1.32
CA ARG A 125 -13.56 0.39 -2.21
C ARG A 125 -13.33 1.46 -3.27
N ASP A 126 -12.87 2.63 -2.87
CA ASP A 126 -12.61 3.76 -3.77
C ASP A 126 -11.50 3.42 -4.79
N SER A 127 -10.45 2.72 -4.35
CA SER A 127 -9.39 2.23 -5.22
C SER A 127 -9.92 1.24 -6.27
N LEU A 128 -10.78 0.29 -5.88
CA LEU A 128 -11.40 -0.66 -6.80
C LEU A 128 -12.32 0.04 -7.81
N ILE A 129 -13.12 1.02 -7.38
CA ILE A 129 -13.96 1.82 -8.28
C ILE A 129 -13.12 2.57 -9.31
N LYS A 130 -11.99 3.17 -8.90
CA LYS A 130 -11.05 3.83 -9.82
C LYS A 130 -10.48 2.84 -10.83
N LEU A 131 -10.11 1.65 -10.40
CA LEU A 131 -9.59 0.60 -11.28
C LEU A 131 -10.65 0.13 -12.29
N VAL A 132 -11.91 -0.05 -11.87
CA VAL A 132 -13.03 -0.37 -12.79
C VAL A 132 -13.23 0.72 -13.84
N ASN A 133 -13.20 2.00 -13.44
CA ASN A 133 -13.29 3.11 -14.39
C ASN A 133 -12.14 3.07 -15.41
N SER A 134 -10.90 2.80 -14.95
CA SER A 134 -9.72 2.71 -15.81
C SER A 134 -9.81 1.55 -16.81
N ILE A 135 -10.26 0.36 -16.36
CA ILE A 135 -10.49 -0.80 -17.24
C ILE A 135 -11.55 -0.46 -18.29
N CYS A 136 -12.66 0.16 -17.88
CA CYS A 136 -13.72 0.57 -18.80
C CYS A 136 -13.21 1.55 -19.87
N GLU A 137 -12.47 2.60 -19.47
CA GLU A 137 -11.89 3.56 -20.42
C GLU A 137 -10.91 2.88 -21.39
N SER A 138 -10.05 1.99 -20.87
CA SER A 138 -9.12 1.21 -21.69
C SER A 138 -9.86 0.34 -22.73
N LYS A 139 -10.92 -0.36 -22.32
CA LYS A 139 -11.74 -1.19 -23.22
C LYS A 139 -12.52 -0.37 -24.25
N ILE A 140 -13.02 0.81 -23.89
CA ILE A 140 -13.72 1.71 -24.83
C ILE A 140 -12.74 2.23 -25.89
N THR A 141 -11.50 2.53 -25.48
CA THR A 141 -10.49 3.13 -26.36
C THR A 141 -9.68 2.11 -27.15
N SER A 142 -9.68 0.83 -26.75
CA SER A 142 -8.94 -0.21 -27.45
C SER A 142 -9.44 -0.45 -28.88
N GLY A 143 -10.72 -0.19 -29.14
CA GLY A 143 -11.36 -0.46 -30.43
C GLY A 143 -12.50 -1.47 -30.33
N PHE A 144 -13.09 -1.79 -31.48
CA PHE A 144 -14.20 -2.73 -31.59
C PHE A 144 -14.20 -3.41 -32.96
N ALA A 145 -14.86 -4.57 -33.05
CA ALA A 145 -15.06 -5.26 -34.32
C ALA A 145 -16.43 -4.89 -34.92
N SER A 146 -16.49 -4.80 -36.25
CA SER A 146 -17.74 -4.64 -37.00
C SER A 146 -17.70 -5.49 -38.27
N THR A 147 -18.85 -6.00 -38.67
CA THR A 147 -19.03 -6.82 -39.88
C THR A 147 -19.60 -6.04 -41.06
N ALA A 148 -19.61 -4.70 -41.01
CA ALA A 148 -20.24 -3.85 -42.01
C ALA A 148 -19.74 -4.07 -43.45
N LEU A 149 -18.48 -4.47 -43.63
CA LEU A 149 -17.91 -4.78 -44.95
C LEU A 149 -18.21 -6.21 -45.44
N GLY A 150 -19.05 -6.96 -44.73
CA GLY A 150 -19.37 -8.36 -45.03
C GLY A 150 -18.42 -9.38 -44.42
N ALA A 151 -17.35 -8.92 -43.76
CA ALA A 151 -16.43 -9.71 -42.94
C ALA A 151 -16.06 -8.90 -41.68
N SER A 152 -15.51 -9.57 -40.66
CA SER A 152 -15.08 -8.91 -39.43
C SER A 152 -13.85 -8.04 -39.66
N TYR A 153 -13.95 -6.76 -39.34
CA TYR A 153 -12.83 -5.82 -39.31
C TYR A 153 -12.76 -5.13 -37.95
N PHE A 154 -11.55 -4.82 -37.52
CA PHE A 154 -11.30 -4.08 -36.29
C PHE A 154 -11.12 -2.59 -36.57
N TYR A 155 -11.80 -1.78 -35.77
CA TYR A 155 -11.76 -0.32 -35.82
C TYR A 155 -11.18 0.20 -34.52
N ARG A 156 -10.22 1.13 -34.61
CA ARG A 156 -9.73 1.84 -33.43
C ARG A 156 -10.82 2.79 -32.91
N SER A 157 -10.73 3.10 -31.63
CA SER A 157 -11.76 3.86 -30.91
C SER A 157 -11.13 4.80 -29.89
N ASP A 158 -9.93 5.34 -30.18
CA ASP A 158 -9.47 6.49 -29.43
C ASP A 158 -10.42 7.69 -29.62
N ARG A 159 -10.21 8.79 -28.88
CA ARG A 159 -11.18 9.91 -28.86
C ARG A 159 -11.34 10.54 -30.25
N ASP A 160 -10.27 10.65 -31.01
CA ASP A 160 -10.28 11.20 -32.36
C ASP A 160 -10.94 10.23 -33.34
N ASP A 161 -10.63 8.93 -33.24
CA ASP A 161 -11.27 7.88 -34.05
C ASP A 161 -12.80 7.87 -33.82
N GLN A 162 -13.27 8.01 -32.58
CA GLN A 162 -14.70 8.12 -32.27
C GLN A 162 -15.35 9.35 -32.92
N LEU A 163 -14.71 10.52 -32.81
CA LEU A 163 -15.23 11.76 -33.39
C LEU A 163 -15.25 11.71 -34.92
N ASN A 164 -14.18 11.20 -35.52
CA ASN A 164 -14.05 11.01 -36.96
C ASN A 164 -15.13 10.08 -37.50
N LEU A 165 -15.41 8.96 -36.81
CA LEU A 165 -16.47 8.03 -37.19
C LEU A 165 -17.85 8.69 -37.19
N VAL A 166 -18.17 9.48 -36.16
CA VAL A 166 -19.43 10.24 -36.09
C VAL A 166 -19.55 11.23 -37.25
N GLY A 167 -18.47 11.96 -37.55
CA GLY A 167 -18.43 12.91 -38.66
C GLY A 167 -18.64 12.24 -40.01
N LEU A 168 -17.90 11.16 -40.30
CA LEU A 168 -18.02 10.42 -41.55
C LEU A 168 -19.39 9.77 -41.73
N ALA A 169 -19.96 9.19 -40.68
CA ALA A 169 -21.29 8.58 -40.73
C ALA A 169 -22.40 9.60 -41.02
N SER A 170 -22.19 10.87 -40.65
CA SER A 170 -23.13 11.96 -40.85
C SER A 170 -23.13 12.52 -42.28
N LEU A 171 -22.09 12.26 -43.08
CA LEU A 171 -22.03 12.70 -44.49
C LEU A 171 -23.08 12.03 -45.39
N ASN A 172 -23.62 10.89 -44.97
CA ASN A 172 -24.58 10.10 -45.75
C ASN A 172 -24.10 9.78 -47.19
N ALA A 173 -22.79 9.60 -47.37
CA ALA A 173 -22.13 9.31 -48.63
C ALA A 173 -21.11 8.17 -48.44
N PRO A 174 -20.63 7.53 -49.52
CA PRO A 174 -19.50 6.62 -49.44
C PRO A 174 -18.24 7.32 -48.93
N VAL A 175 -17.49 6.65 -48.05
CA VAL A 175 -16.28 7.20 -47.43
C VAL A 175 -15.16 6.16 -47.38
N LEU A 176 -13.91 6.63 -47.41
CA LEU A 176 -12.76 5.83 -47.03
C LEU A 176 -12.58 5.90 -45.52
N TYR A 177 -12.57 4.75 -44.85
CA TYR A 177 -12.32 4.68 -43.41
C TYR A 177 -11.33 3.57 -43.07
N LYS A 178 -10.48 3.83 -42.07
CA LYS A 178 -9.35 2.96 -41.74
C LYS A 178 -9.82 1.81 -40.85
N CYS A 179 -9.53 0.58 -41.25
CA CYS A 179 -9.83 -0.62 -40.48
C CYS A 179 -8.73 -1.68 -40.64
N THR A 180 -8.71 -2.63 -39.70
CA THR A 180 -7.74 -3.73 -39.66
C THR A 180 -8.44 -5.05 -39.97
N ASP A 181 -7.89 -5.86 -40.87
CA ASP A 181 -8.43 -7.20 -41.17
C ASP A 181 -7.91 -8.30 -40.24
N GLU A 182 -8.32 -9.53 -40.50
CA GLU A 182 -7.92 -10.74 -39.77
C GLU A 182 -6.41 -11.02 -39.81
N ASN A 183 -5.70 -10.53 -40.84
CA ASN A 183 -4.26 -10.68 -40.98
C ASN A 183 -3.51 -9.53 -40.28
N GLY A 184 -4.22 -8.62 -39.62
CA GLY A 184 -3.64 -7.45 -38.96
C GLY A 184 -3.29 -6.31 -39.92
N VAL A 185 -3.70 -6.37 -41.19
CA VAL A 185 -3.38 -5.33 -42.18
C VAL A 185 -4.34 -4.16 -42.03
N LYS A 186 -3.76 -2.98 -41.77
CA LYS A 186 -4.49 -1.74 -41.48
C LYS A 186 -4.45 -0.80 -42.69
N GLU A 187 -5.60 -0.62 -43.35
CA GLU A 187 -5.72 0.20 -44.56
C GLU A 187 -7.05 0.96 -44.62
N TYR A 188 -7.14 1.95 -45.50
CA TYR A 188 -8.38 2.67 -45.78
C TYR A 188 -9.23 1.87 -46.77
N ARG A 189 -10.45 1.54 -46.37
CA ARG A 189 -11.40 0.79 -47.21
C ARG A 189 -12.65 1.62 -47.47
N ASN A 190 -13.24 1.44 -48.65
CA ASN A 190 -14.46 2.13 -49.03
C ASN A 190 -15.66 1.53 -48.29
N HIS A 191 -16.39 2.37 -47.57
CA HIS A 191 -17.65 2.03 -46.92
C HIS A 191 -18.77 2.79 -47.64
N THR A 192 -19.85 2.11 -48.01
CA THR A 192 -21.08 2.81 -48.40
C THR A 192 -21.66 3.60 -47.22
N ALA A 193 -22.59 4.51 -47.50
CA ALA A 193 -23.26 5.30 -46.45
C ALA A 193 -23.92 4.41 -45.38
N ASN A 194 -24.49 3.26 -45.78
CA ASN A 194 -25.09 2.31 -44.82
C ASN A 194 -24.04 1.56 -44.01
N GLN A 195 -22.92 1.19 -44.64
CA GLN A 195 -21.85 0.45 -43.95
C GLN A 195 -21.16 1.31 -42.89
N ILE A 196 -20.82 2.57 -43.18
CA ILE A 196 -20.20 3.43 -42.16
C ILE A 196 -21.16 3.73 -41.00
N LYS A 197 -22.47 3.86 -41.26
CA LYS A 197 -23.48 3.97 -40.20
C LYS A 197 -23.58 2.70 -39.36
N GLN A 198 -23.44 1.52 -39.97
CA GLN A 198 -23.37 0.27 -39.25
C GLN A 198 -22.12 0.20 -38.35
N VAL A 199 -20.95 0.63 -38.85
CA VAL A 199 -19.72 0.72 -38.02
C VAL A 199 -19.95 1.64 -36.81
N LEU A 200 -20.60 2.79 -37.00
CA LEU A 200 -20.97 3.68 -35.88
C LEU A 200 -21.93 3.00 -34.90
N ALA A 201 -22.95 2.30 -35.39
CA ALA A 201 -23.92 1.60 -34.55
C ALA A 201 -23.27 0.48 -33.73
N ASP A 202 -22.39 -0.33 -34.34
CA ASP A 202 -21.66 -1.40 -33.68
C ASP A 202 -20.72 -0.84 -32.58
N GLY A 203 -20.01 0.25 -32.89
CA GLY A 203 -19.16 0.95 -31.91
C GLY A 203 -19.97 1.53 -30.74
N ALA A 204 -21.15 2.11 -31.02
CA ALA A 204 -22.05 2.63 -30.00
C ALA A 204 -22.63 1.51 -29.11
N ALA A 205 -23.00 0.37 -29.71
CA ALA A 205 -23.47 -0.80 -28.98
C ALA A 205 -22.37 -1.35 -28.05
N ARG A 206 -21.14 -1.48 -28.58
CA ARG A 206 -19.98 -1.92 -27.79
C ARG A 206 -19.70 -0.98 -26.62
N LYS A 207 -19.64 0.34 -26.87
CA LYS A 207 -19.42 1.34 -25.83
C LYS A 207 -20.51 1.31 -24.75
N THR A 208 -21.77 1.14 -25.16
CA THR A 208 -22.91 1.06 -24.24
C THR A 208 -22.80 -0.17 -23.33
N PHE A 209 -22.48 -1.34 -23.88
CA PHE A 209 -22.22 -2.55 -23.11
C PHE A 209 -21.13 -2.36 -22.05
N LEU A 210 -19.99 -1.77 -22.43
CA LEU A 210 -18.87 -1.51 -21.52
C LEU A 210 -19.27 -0.53 -20.40
N LEU A 211 -20.01 0.52 -20.72
CA LEU A 211 -20.51 1.48 -19.73
C LEU A 211 -21.51 0.84 -18.76
N GLN A 212 -22.41 -0.02 -19.25
CA GLN A 212 -23.35 -0.77 -18.41
C GLN A 212 -22.61 -1.73 -17.47
N LYS A 213 -21.63 -2.48 -17.99
CA LYS A 213 -20.79 -3.37 -17.17
C LYS A 213 -20.05 -2.61 -16.08
N CYS A 214 -19.44 -1.48 -16.43
CA CYS A 214 -18.77 -0.58 -15.48
C CYS A 214 -19.73 -0.09 -14.40
N ALA A 215 -20.93 0.36 -14.77
CA ALA A 215 -21.93 0.82 -13.82
C ALA A 215 -22.38 -0.30 -12.86
N SER A 216 -22.61 -1.51 -13.38
CA SER A 216 -22.98 -2.68 -12.57
C SER A 216 -21.88 -3.06 -11.57
N LEU A 217 -20.62 -3.14 -12.00
CA LEU A 217 -19.48 -3.45 -11.12
C LEU A 217 -19.32 -2.39 -10.02
N LYS A 218 -19.47 -1.10 -10.37
CA LYS A 218 -19.40 -0.02 -9.38
C LYS A 218 -20.52 -0.11 -8.35
N ALA A 219 -21.74 -0.43 -8.77
CA ALA A 219 -22.86 -0.62 -7.87
C ALA A 219 -22.64 -1.82 -6.92
N GLU A 220 -22.11 -2.93 -7.43
CA GLU A 220 -21.72 -4.10 -6.64
C GLU A 220 -20.67 -3.72 -5.58
N ILE A 221 -19.56 -3.11 -6.00
CA ILE A 221 -18.47 -2.68 -5.10
C ILE A 221 -18.98 -1.70 -4.03
N GLN A 222 -19.85 -0.76 -4.42
CA GLN A 222 -20.40 0.23 -3.49
C GLN A 222 -21.24 -0.41 -2.37
N SER A 223 -21.89 -1.54 -2.65
CA SER A 223 -22.74 -2.25 -1.69
C SER A 223 -21.97 -3.12 -0.69
N ILE A 224 -20.66 -3.33 -0.89
CA ILE A 224 -19.85 -4.21 -0.06
C ILE A 224 -19.30 -3.45 1.16
N GLU A 225 -19.45 -4.04 2.34
CA GLU A 225 -19.04 -3.45 3.63
C GLU A 225 -17.81 -4.11 4.27
N THR A 226 -17.29 -5.19 3.68
CA THR A 226 -16.15 -5.93 4.25
C THR A 226 -15.00 -6.10 3.26
N VAL A 227 -13.77 -6.09 3.80
CA VAL A 227 -12.53 -6.25 3.02
C VAL A 227 -12.51 -7.59 2.28
N ASP A 228 -12.85 -8.68 2.97
CA ASP A 228 -12.88 -10.03 2.38
C ASP A 228 -13.79 -10.12 1.16
N LYS A 229 -14.97 -9.48 1.21
CA LYS A 229 -15.89 -9.47 0.07
C LYS A 229 -15.33 -8.63 -1.08
N LEU A 230 -14.67 -7.50 -0.79
CA LEU A 230 -14.03 -6.67 -1.80
C LEU A 230 -12.90 -7.42 -2.53
N ASP A 231 -12.13 -8.25 -1.82
CA ASP A 231 -11.05 -9.07 -2.41
C ASP A 231 -11.54 -10.11 -3.41
N ASN A 232 -12.81 -10.51 -3.30
CA ASN A 232 -13.40 -11.53 -4.15
C ASN A 232 -14.18 -10.96 -5.36
N VAL A 233 -14.24 -9.64 -5.52
CA VAL A 233 -14.92 -9.02 -6.67
C VAL A 233 -14.10 -9.21 -7.94
N ASN A 234 -14.68 -9.90 -8.94
CA ASN A 234 -14.04 -10.08 -10.23
C ASN A 234 -14.30 -8.88 -11.15
N ILE A 235 -13.32 -7.96 -11.18
CA ILE A 235 -13.38 -6.76 -12.03
C ILE A 235 -12.69 -6.94 -13.39
N THR A 236 -12.04 -8.07 -13.67
CA THR A 236 -11.18 -8.26 -14.85
C THR A 236 -11.83 -9.04 -15.98
N SER A 237 -13.00 -9.66 -15.72
CA SER A 237 -13.71 -10.51 -16.69
C SER A 237 -15.07 -9.96 -17.13
N GLY A 238 -15.63 -10.53 -18.20
CA GLY A 238 -16.94 -10.16 -18.74
C GLY A 238 -16.98 -8.77 -19.39
N TRP A 239 -15.84 -8.35 -19.94
CA TRP A 239 -15.68 -7.10 -20.68
C TRP A 239 -15.72 -7.28 -22.19
N ASP A 240 -15.88 -8.50 -22.70
CA ASP A 240 -15.81 -8.84 -24.13
C ASP A 240 -17.17 -9.28 -24.65
#